data_AF-A0A397FKC2-F1
#
_entry.id   AF-A0A397FKC2-F1
#
_cell.length_a   1.000
_cell.length_b   1.000
_cell.length_c   1.000
_cell.angle_alpha   90.00
_cell.angle_beta   90.00
_cell.angle_gamma   90.00
#
_symmetry.space_group_name_H-M   'P 1'
#
loop_
_entity.id
_entity.type
_entity.pdbx_description
1 polymer ?
#
loop_
_entity_poly.entity_id
_entity_poly.type
_entity_poly.pdbx_seq_one_letter_code
_entity_poly.pdbx_strand_id
1 'polypeptide(L)'
;MAGADNVSVKLSGMDIAVEEKKFGRRNHLIAIEEDVQRQWEEAKVFEGTVKDGQKKFLATFPFPYMNGMMHIGHGFTITKAEFATRYHRLKGENALFPFAFHCTGMPIQAAANKLKAELEEFGFPPQFPVDAVVEPVAPAAAQTSENKAKGKKSKLVAKTGGVVRQYDILAKMIDDKELIPKFTDPTFWLQYFPPFGEAHLRRFGLAVDWRRSFITTDVNPFYDAFIRWQLNTLKERSRVSRGKRPNVYSPLDKQNCADHDRATGEGVGPQEYTIVKLQVKSPLPAHLSSLSGFNVYLAPATLRPETMYGQTNCFVLPDGDYGAYRINETDVFVISRRSALNLAHQDFSRTWGQVECLLELKGWDLLGLPLLAPYAAYDTVYTLPLLTISMGKGTGVVTSVPSDAPDDYAALRDLKQKPAMREKYHLTDEMVLPFEVVPIIDIPGYGSTSAVAVCDELKIQSQNDKDKLAKAKDLVYLKGFYEGVLLVGSQAGKKVCACWIAVPTLYFYCNYYNT
;
A
#
# COMPACT_ATOMS: atom_id res chain seq x y z
N MET A 1 -39.36 -15.58 27.26
CA MET A 1 -40.68 -15.90 26.68
C MET A 1 -41.07 -14.75 25.77
N ALA A 2 -41.59 -15.11 24.59
CA ALA A 2 -41.99 -14.29 23.43
C ALA A 2 -40.85 -13.66 22.61
N GLY A 3 -40.52 -14.29 21.47
CA GLY A 3 -39.78 -13.62 20.37
C GLY A 3 -38.75 -14.45 19.59
N ALA A 4 -38.60 -15.76 19.82
CA ALA A 4 -37.61 -16.59 19.13
C ALA A 4 -38.26 -17.88 18.63
N ASP A 5 -39.13 -17.77 17.63
CA ASP A 5 -39.62 -18.91 16.85
C ASP A 5 -39.88 -18.43 15.41
N ASN A 6 -39.55 -19.29 14.44
CA ASN A 6 -39.70 -19.16 12.99
C ASN A 6 -38.55 -18.52 12.20
N VAL A 7 -37.41 -19.21 12.15
CA VAL A 7 -36.74 -19.48 10.87
C VAL A 7 -36.34 -20.96 10.83
N SER A 8 -37.33 -21.85 10.70
CA SER A 8 -37.10 -23.21 10.24
C SER A 8 -37.06 -23.18 8.71
N VAL A 9 -35.86 -23.10 8.14
CA VAL A 9 -35.70 -23.25 6.68
C VAL A 9 -36.04 -24.69 6.33
N LYS A 10 -37.17 -24.89 5.65
CA LYS A 10 -37.55 -26.16 5.04
C LYS A 10 -36.52 -26.51 3.96
N LEU A 11 -35.58 -27.40 4.28
CA LEU A 11 -34.83 -28.17 3.29
C LEU A 11 -35.69 -29.37 2.85
N SER A 12 -36.69 -29.13 2.01
CA SER A 12 -37.40 -30.22 1.32
C SER A 12 -38.12 -29.73 0.08
N GLY A 13 -37.71 -30.24 -1.09
CA GLY A 13 -38.51 -30.16 -2.32
C GLY A 13 -37.73 -29.72 -3.55
N MET A 14 -36.94 -30.61 -4.12
CA MET A 14 -36.66 -30.60 -5.57
C MET A 14 -36.80 -32.03 -6.07
N ASP A 15 -38.01 -32.40 -6.49
CA ASP A 15 -38.21 -33.54 -7.38
C ASP A 15 -37.66 -33.15 -8.74
N ILE A 16 -36.44 -33.61 -9.03
CA ILE A 16 -35.93 -33.68 -10.39
C ILE A 16 -35.59 -35.14 -10.65
N ALA A 17 -36.45 -35.82 -11.39
CA ALA A 17 -36.11 -37.09 -12.03
C ALA A 17 -35.00 -36.84 -13.05
N VAL A 18 -33.74 -37.03 -12.63
CA VAL A 18 -32.55 -37.01 -13.50
C VAL A 18 -32.01 -38.43 -13.59
N GLU A 19 -31.75 -38.88 -14.82
CA GLU A 19 -31.17 -40.18 -15.16
C GLU A 19 -30.03 -40.62 -14.21
N GLU A 20 -30.24 -41.72 -13.49
CA GLU A 20 -29.40 -42.24 -12.39
C GLU A 20 -27.99 -42.74 -12.76
N LYS A 21 -27.50 -42.57 -13.99
CA LYS A 21 -26.20 -43.13 -14.40
C LYS A 21 -25.22 -42.06 -14.89
N LYS A 22 -24.54 -41.40 -13.94
CA LYS A 22 -23.19 -40.78 -14.15
C LYS A 22 -22.35 -40.48 -12.89
N PHE A 23 -22.88 -40.61 -11.67
CA PHE A 23 -22.13 -40.31 -10.42
C PHE A 23 -22.25 -41.36 -9.30
N GLY A 24 -22.62 -42.61 -9.61
CA GLY A 24 -22.90 -43.64 -8.58
C GLY A 24 -21.82 -43.81 -7.51
N ARG A 25 -20.53 -43.82 -7.90
CA ARG A 25 -19.42 -43.92 -6.92
C ARG A 25 -19.32 -42.70 -6.00
N ARG A 26 -19.48 -41.49 -6.55
CA ARG A 26 -19.44 -40.25 -5.76
C ARG A 26 -20.62 -40.19 -4.79
N ASN A 27 -21.82 -40.49 -5.28
CA ASN A 27 -23.03 -40.48 -4.45
C ASN A 27 -22.95 -41.53 -3.33
N HIS A 28 -22.33 -42.68 -3.59
CA HIS A 28 -22.05 -43.67 -2.56
C HIS A 28 -21.09 -43.15 -1.49
N LEU A 29 -19.99 -42.48 -1.87
CA LEU A 29 -19.08 -41.84 -0.91
C LEU A 29 -19.78 -40.75 -0.09
N ILE A 30 -20.62 -39.91 -0.74
CA ILE A 30 -21.42 -38.89 -0.07
C ILE A 30 -22.35 -39.51 0.98
N ALA A 31 -23.03 -40.61 0.65
CA ALA A 31 -23.90 -41.31 1.60
C ALA A 31 -23.13 -41.87 2.81
N ILE A 32 -21.92 -42.41 2.59
CA ILE A 32 -21.04 -42.86 3.67
C ILE A 32 -20.58 -41.67 4.53
N GLU A 33 -20.19 -40.55 3.92
CA GLU A 33 -19.79 -39.34 4.63
C GLU A 33 -20.91 -38.84 5.56
N GLU A 34 -22.13 -38.73 5.05
CA GLU A 34 -23.29 -38.26 5.81
C GLU A 34 -23.64 -39.18 6.97
N ASP A 35 -23.60 -40.49 6.75
CA ASP A 35 -23.86 -41.48 7.79
C ASP A 35 -22.82 -41.41 8.91
N VAL A 36 -21.53 -41.39 8.56
CA VAL A 36 -20.43 -41.33 9.53
C VAL A 36 -20.39 -39.99 10.26
N GLN A 37 -20.64 -38.88 9.58
CA GLN A 37 -20.71 -37.55 10.20
C GLN A 37 -21.86 -37.45 11.21
N ARG A 38 -23.02 -38.04 10.90
CA ARG A 38 -24.14 -38.14 11.85
C ARG A 38 -23.74 -38.91 13.10
N GLN A 39 -23.08 -40.07 12.95
CA GLN A 39 -22.58 -40.86 14.07
C GLN A 39 -21.56 -40.08 14.93
N TRP A 40 -20.65 -39.32 14.30
CA TRP A 40 -19.68 -38.48 15.02
C TRP A 40 -20.34 -37.39 15.86
N GLU A 41 -21.40 -36.75 15.33
CA GLU A 41 -22.13 -35.70 16.03
C GLU A 41 -22.93 -36.28 17.22
N GLU A 42 -23.67 -37.37 17.00
CA GLU A 42 -24.46 -38.05 18.04
C GLU A 42 -23.57 -38.55 19.19
N ALA A 43 -22.43 -39.15 18.86
CA ALA A 43 -21.47 -39.65 19.84
C ALA A 43 -20.51 -38.57 20.38
N LYS A 44 -20.58 -37.33 19.85
CA LYS A 44 -19.76 -36.18 20.29
C LYS A 44 -18.26 -36.48 20.32
N VAL A 45 -17.77 -37.25 19.36
CA VAL A 45 -16.43 -37.89 19.41
C VAL A 45 -15.25 -36.89 19.39
N PHE A 46 -15.50 -35.65 18.97
CA PHE A 46 -14.48 -34.60 18.90
C PHE A 46 -14.56 -33.59 20.05
N GLU A 47 -15.54 -33.72 20.94
CA GLU A 47 -15.68 -32.88 22.13
C GLU A 47 -14.58 -33.22 23.16
N GLY A 48 -13.49 -32.46 23.12
CA GLY A 48 -12.33 -32.70 23.98
C GLY A 48 -12.57 -32.27 25.43
N THR A 49 -12.25 -33.16 26.37
CA THR A 49 -12.13 -32.87 27.81
C THR A 49 -10.67 -32.93 28.25
N VAL A 50 -10.34 -32.18 29.31
CA VAL A 50 -9.00 -32.24 29.91
C VAL A 50 -8.84 -33.61 30.57
N LYS A 51 -7.73 -34.29 30.28
CA LYS A 51 -7.37 -35.60 30.83
C LYS A 51 -5.98 -35.51 31.44
N ASP A 52 -5.91 -35.44 32.76
CA ASP A 52 -4.66 -35.31 33.48
C ASP A 52 -3.75 -36.53 33.25
N GLY A 53 -2.45 -36.29 33.16
CA GLY A 53 -1.45 -37.33 32.88
C GLY A 53 -1.38 -37.81 31.42
N GLN A 54 -2.34 -37.46 30.56
CA GLN A 54 -2.30 -37.79 29.13
C GLN A 54 -1.54 -36.71 28.35
N LYS A 55 -0.69 -37.12 27.41
CA LYS A 55 -0.01 -36.19 26.51
C LYS A 55 -1.03 -35.44 25.65
N LYS A 56 -0.96 -34.11 25.63
CA LYS A 56 -1.89 -33.24 24.88
C LYS A 56 -1.34 -32.81 23.52
N PHE A 57 -2.24 -32.59 22.58
CA PHE A 57 -1.97 -31.94 21.30
C PHE A 57 -3.03 -30.86 21.04
N LEU A 58 -2.61 -29.64 20.70
CA LEU A 58 -3.52 -28.56 20.33
C LEU A 58 -3.12 -28.04 18.96
N ALA A 59 -4.02 -28.20 17.98
CA ALA A 59 -3.90 -27.54 16.70
C ALA A 59 -4.81 -26.32 16.67
N THR A 60 -4.35 -25.25 16.03
CA THR A 60 -5.17 -24.06 15.77
C THR A 60 -5.03 -23.67 14.30
N PHE A 61 -6.15 -23.28 13.71
CA PHE A 61 -6.16 -22.60 12.42
C PHE A 61 -6.44 -21.11 12.66
N PRO A 62 -5.70 -20.18 12.04
CA PRO A 62 -6.03 -18.76 12.10
C PRO A 62 -7.45 -18.55 11.58
N PHE A 63 -8.38 -18.22 12.48
CA PHE A 63 -9.80 -18.15 12.16
C PHE A 63 -10.05 -17.19 10.96
N PRO A 64 -10.84 -17.61 9.96
CA PRO A 64 -10.96 -16.88 8.69
C PRO A 64 -11.87 -15.65 8.82
N TYR A 65 -11.69 -14.66 7.94
CA TYR A 65 -12.57 -13.49 7.84
C TYR A 65 -13.95 -13.85 7.30
N MET A 66 -14.99 -13.34 7.95
CA MET A 66 -16.41 -13.60 7.66
C MET A 66 -17.05 -12.58 6.72
N ASN A 67 -16.28 -12.10 5.74
CA ASN A 67 -16.75 -11.21 4.69
C ASN A 67 -17.24 -11.96 3.44
N GLY A 68 -17.50 -13.27 3.55
CA GLY A 68 -17.96 -14.12 2.46
C GLY A 68 -17.84 -15.61 2.78
N MET A 69 -18.19 -16.46 1.81
CA MET A 69 -18.06 -17.91 1.92
C MET A 69 -16.59 -18.36 1.87
N MET A 70 -16.27 -19.44 2.59
CA MET A 70 -14.93 -20.03 2.55
C MET A 70 -14.64 -20.70 1.20
N HIS A 71 -13.52 -20.33 0.57
CA HIS A 71 -13.02 -20.97 -0.65
C HIS A 71 -12.00 -22.11 -0.40
N ILE A 72 -11.66 -22.86 -1.44
CA ILE A 72 -10.76 -24.03 -1.39
C ILE A 72 -9.37 -23.75 -0.80
N GLY A 73 -8.84 -22.53 -0.93
CA GLY A 73 -7.59 -22.13 -0.27
C GLY A 73 -7.63 -22.21 1.26
N HIS A 74 -8.79 -21.96 1.87
CA HIS A 74 -9.01 -22.19 3.30
C HIS A 74 -8.94 -23.69 3.59
N GLY A 75 -9.68 -24.49 2.81
CA GLY A 75 -9.66 -25.96 2.91
C GLY A 75 -8.23 -26.52 2.86
N PHE A 76 -7.43 -26.13 1.88
CA PHE A 76 -6.01 -26.53 1.76
C PHE A 76 -5.17 -26.20 3.00
N THR A 77 -5.43 -25.06 3.65
CA THR A 77 -4.65 -24.65 4.82
C THR A 77 -5.15 -25.35 6.09
N ILE A 78 -6.47 -25.49 6.24
CA ILE A 78 -7.11 -26.14 7.39
C ILE A 78 -6.76 -27.63 7.46
N THR A 79 -6.67 -28.32 6.32
CA THR A 79 -6.36 -29.76 6.29
C THR A 79 -5.05 -30.11 6.98
N LYS A 80 -4.09 -29.19 7.05
CA LYS A 80 -2.84 -29.40 7.81
C LYS A 80 -3.10 -29.61 9.31
N ALA A 81 -3.96 -28.77 9.90
CA ALA A 81 -4.36 -28.90 11.30
C ALA A 81 -5.24 -30.13 11.52
N GLU A 82 -6.14 -30.41 10.58
CA GLU A 82 -7.03 -31.58 10.61
C GLU A 82 -6.24 -32.90 10.60
N PHE A 83 -5.33 -33.07 9.65
CA PHE A 83 -4.51 -34.28 9.51
C PHE A 83 -3.61 -34.50 10.73
N ALA A 84 -2.99 -33.43 11.23
CA ALA A 84 -2.19 -33.50 12.44
C ALA A 84 -3.04 -33.92 13.64
N THR A 85 -4.22 -33.31 13.83
CA THR A 85 -5.12 -33.63 14.95
C THR A 85 -5.53 -35.09 14.93
N ARG A 86 -5.95 -35.62 13.77
CA ARG A 86 -6.31 -37.05 13.65
C ARG A 86 -5.13 -37.98 13.88
N TYR A 87 -3.96 -37.66 13.33
CA TYR A 87 -2.73 -38.42 13.58
C TYR A 87 -2.38 -38.49 15.07
N HIS A 88 -2.47 -37.36 15.77
CA HIS A 88 -2.20 -37.32 17.22
C HIS A 88 -3.26 -38.07 18.03
N ARG A 89 -4.53 -38.09 17.61
CA ARG A 89 -5.55 -38.97 18.21
C ARG A 89 -5.20 -40.45 18.07
N LEU A 90 -4.73 -40.87 16.88
CA LEU A 90 -4.31 -42.26 16.64
C LEU A 90 -3.12 -42.69 17.50
N LYS A 91 -2.24 -41.75 17.88
CA LYS A 91 -1.15 -41.99 18.84
C LYS A 91 -1.61 -42.09 20.30
N GLY A 92 -2.91 -41.97 20.57
CA GLY A 92 -3.45 -41.94 21.92
C GLY A 92 -3.18 -40.62 22.67
N GLU A 93 -2.83 -39.54 21.97
CA GLU A 93 -2.68 -38.21 22.58
C GLU A 93 -4.06 -37.53 22.70
N ASN A 94 -4.25 -36.71 23.75
CA ASN A 94 -5.46 -35.90 23.94
C ASN A 94 -5.43 -34.69 23.00
N ALA A 95 -5.89 -34.89 21.77
CA ALA A 95 -5.85 -33.90 20.70
C ALA A 95 -7.12 -33.04 20.64
N LEU A 96 -6.94 -31.72 20.68
CA LEU A 96 -7.98 -30.71 20.55
C LEU A 96 -7.74 -29.86 19.30
N PHE A 97 -8.81 -29.65 18.53
CA PHE A 97 -8.83 -28.69 17.43
C PHE A 97 -10.10 -27.83 17.56
N PRO A 98 -9.99 -26.60 18.10
CA PRO A 98 -11.09 -25.65 18.10
C PRO A 98 -11.09 -24.84 16.79
N PHE A 99 -12.23 -24.24 16.47
CA PHE A 99 -12.36 -23.34 15.34
C PHE A 99 -13.18 -22.11 15.75
N ALA A 100 -12.90 -20.95 15.16
CA ALA A 100 -13.62 -19.70 15.41
C ALA A 100 -13.74 -18.90 14.11
N PHE A 101 -14.42 -17.77 14.15
CA PHE A 101 -14.73 -16.97 12.95
C PHE A 101 -14.36 -15.49 13.15
N HIS A 102 -13.49 -14.94 12.30
CA HIS A 102 -13.01 -13.56 12.40
C HIS A 102 -14.04 -12.58 11.84
N CYS A 103 -14.57 -11.72 12.70
CA CYS A 103 -15.50 -10.66 12.31
C CYS A 103 -14.95 -9.25 12.59
N THR A 104 -13.83 -9.14 13.31
CA THR A 104 -13.16 -7.87 13.60
C THR A 104 -12.39 -7.36 12.38
N GLY A 105 -12.61 -6.11 11.97
CA GLY A 105 -11.84 -5.45 10.92
C GLY A 105 -12.70 -4.70 9.91
N MET A 106 -12.05 -3.90 9.06
CA MET A 106 -12.74 -3.07 8.07
C MET A 106 -13.35 -3.79 6.86
N PRO A 107 -12.90 -4.98 6.41
CA PRO A 107 -13.44 -5.57 5.17
C PRO A 107 -14.96 -5.75 5.16
N ILE A 108 -15.56 -6.11 6.30
CA ILE A 108 -17.02 -6.27 6.42
C ILE A 108 -17.71 -4.91 6.34
N GLN A 109 -17.23 -3.92 7.10
CA GLN A 109 -17.78 -2.55 7.08
C GLN A 109 -17.66 -1.90 5.70
N ALA A 110 -16.49 -2.06 5.04
CA ALA A 110 -16.24 -1.52 3.72
C ALA A 110 -17.15 -2.15 2.66
N ALA A 111 -17.36 -3.47 2.72
CA ALA A 111 -18.30 -4.16 1.85
C ALA A 111 -19.75 -3.72 2.09
N ALA A 112 -20.16 -3.57 3.35
CA ALA A 112 -21.49 -3.07 3.71
C ALA A 112 -21.73 -1.64 3.20
N ASN A 113 -20.74 -0.74 3.38
CA ASN A 113 -20.80 0.64 2.89
C ASN A 113 -20.85 0.70 1.35
N LYS A 114 -20.04 -0.11 0.67
CA LYS A 114 -20.04 -0.19 -0.80
C LYS A 114 -21.39 -0.68 -1.33
N LEU A 115 -21.95 -1.73 -0.72
CA LEU A 115 -23.29 -2.21 -1.07
C LEU A 115 -24.35 -1.14 -0.83
N LYS A 116 -24.28 -0.44 0.30
CA LYS A 116 -25.22 0.65 0.62
C LYS A 116 -25.19 1.73 -0.45
N ALA A 117 -24.01 2.20 -0.85
CA ALA A 117 -23.86 3.17 -1.92
C ALA A 117 -24.42 2.65 -3.27
N GLU A 118 -24.13 1.40 -3.63
CA GLU A 118 -24.67 0.78 -4.85
C GLU A 118 -26.21 0.71 -4.85
N LEU A 119 -26.84 0.36 -3.71
CA LEU A 119 -28.30 0.28 -3.61
C LEU A 119 -28.96 1.66 -3.56
N GLU A 120 -28.33 2.65 -2.94
CA GLU A 120 -28.82 4.05 -2.92
C GLU A 120 -28.75 4.69 -4.32
N GLU A 121 -27.71 4.38 -5.10
CA GLU A 121 -27.50 4.95 -6.43
C GLU A 121 -28.31 4.21 -7.52
N PHE A 122 -28.37 2.87 -7.48
CA PHE A 122 -28.91 2.05 -8.57
C PHE A 122 -30.21 1.30 -8.23
N GLY A 123 -30.70 1.35 -6.99
CA GLY A 123 -31.91 0.66 -6.53
C GLY A 123 -31.72 -0.83 -6.22
N PHE A 124 -32.83 -1.55 -6.01
CA PHE A 124 -32.86 -3.00 -5.76
C PHE A 124 -33.95 -3.69 -6.61
N PRO A 125 -33.61 -4.66 -7.47
CA PRO A 125 -32.25 -5.03 -7.88
C PRO A 125 -31.54 -3.86 -8.59
N PRO A 126 -30.22 -3.67 -8.41
CA PRO A 126 -29.51 -2.52 -8.95
C PRO A 126 -29.47 -2.55 -10.47
N GLN A 127 -29.79 -1.42 -11.09
CA GLN A 127 -29.65 -1.21 -12.52
C GLN A 127 -28.35 -0.46 -12.80
N PHE A 128 -27.27 -1.20 -13.00
CA PHE A 128 -25.98 -0.61 -13.31
C PHE A 128 -25.97 -0.05 -14.75
N PRO A 129 -25.35 1.12 -14.97
CA PRO A 129 -25.08 1.59 -16.33
C PRO A 129 -24.24 0.54 -17.07
N VAL A 130 -24.53 0.34 -18.35
CA VAL A 130 -23.72 -0.50 -19.23
C VAL A 130 -22.40 0.24 -19.48
N ASP A 131 -21.47 0.15 -18.53
CA ASP A 131 -20.22 0.89 -18.61
C ASP A 131 -19.37 0.36 -19.76
N ALA A 132 -18.98 1.28 -20.65
CA ALA A 132 -17.99 1.07 -21.69
C ALA A 132 -16.69 0.53 -21.06
N VAL A 133 -16.03 -0.38 -21.78
CA VAL A 133 -14.78 -1.04 -21.39
C VAL A 133 -13.73 0.02 -21.01
N VAL A 134 -13.57 0.30 -19.72
CA VAL A 134 -12.41 1.02 -19.23
C VAL A 134 -11.32 -0.02 -19.04
N GLU A 135 -10.26 0.08 -19.85
CA GLU A 135 -9.09 -0.79 -19.72
C GLU A 135 -8.58 -0.76 -18.28
N PRO A 136 -8.29 -1.92 -17.67
CA PRO A 136 -7.64 -1.94 -16.38
C PRO A 136 -6.28 -1.24 -16.51
N VAL A 137 -6.11 -0.15 -15.77
CA VAL A 137 -4.80 0.49 -15.57
C VAL A 137 -3.85 -0.60 -15.09
N ALA A 138 -2.85 -0.91 -15.91
CA ALA A 138 -1.84 -1.91 -15.60
C ALA A 138 -1.24 -1.61 -14.22
N PRO A 139 -1.05 -2.62 -13.35
CA PRO A 139 -0.32 -2.40 -12.11
C PRO A 139 1.07 -1.84 -12.47
N ALA A 140 1.39 -0.67 -11.92
CA ALA A 140 2.74 -0.12 -12.00
C ALA A 140 3.71 -1.20 -11.50
N ALA A 141 4.71 -1.51 -12.33
CA ALA A 141 5.68 -2.56 -12.07
C ALA A 141 6.21 -2.45 -10.62
N ALA A 142 5.93 -3.49 -9.82
CA ALA A 142 6.50 -3.63 -8.50
C ALA A 142 8.02 -3.69 -8.66
N GLN A 143 8.72 -2.78 -7.96
CA GLN A 143 10.17 -2.87 -7.80
C GLN A 143 10.49 -4.19 -7.10
N THR A 144 11.23 -5.04 -7.79
CA THR A 144 11.84 -6.26 -7.24
C THR A 144 12.87 -5.87 -6.20
N SER A 145 12.49 -5.89 -4.92
CA SER A 145 13.45 -6.12 -3.85
C SER A 145 13.56 -7.63 -3.65
N GLU A 146 14.65 -8.21 -4.15
CA GLU A 146 15.01 -9.59 -3.87
C GLU A 146 15.45 -9.71 -2.42
N ASN A 147 14.52 -10.04 -1.53
CA ASN A 147 14.83 -10.79 -0.33
C ASN A 147 14.13 -12.14 -0.42
N LYS A 148 14.94 -13.18 -0.63
CA LYS A 148 14.52 -14.57 -0.67
C LYS A 148 13.79 -14.94 0.63
N ALA A 149 12.72 -15.70 0.47
CA ALA A 149 11.85 -16.32 1.48
C ALA A 149 10.74 -15.43 2.08
N LYS A 150 9.63 -15.28 1.34
CA LYS A 150 8.25 -15.29 1.87
C LYS A 150 7.26 -15.55 0.71
N GLY A 151 6.39 -16.54 0.89
CA GLY A 151 5.48 -17.03 -0.15
C GLY A 151 4.50 -15.96 -0.63
N LYS A 152 4.39 -15.80 -1.95
CA LYS A 152 3.36 -14.99 -2.61
C LYS A 152 1.97 -15.54 -2.27
N LYS A 153 1.26 -14.93 -1.32
CA LYS A 153 -0.20 -15.04 -1.26
C LYS A 153 -0.78 -14.02 -2.22
N SER A 154 -0.84 -14.35 -3.51
CA SER A 154 -1.65 -13.58 -4.45
C SER A 154 -3.12 -13.78 -4.07
N LYS A 155 -3.80 -12.75 -3.58
CA LYS A 155 -5.26 -12.68 -3.72
C LYS A 155 -5.54 -12.83 -5.21
N LEU A 156 -6.28 -13.87 -5.59
CA LEU A 156 -6.71 -14.08 -6.98
C LEU A 156 -7.51 -12.85 -7.40
N VAL A 157 -6.89 -11.97 -8.19
CA VAL A 157 -7.61 -11.03 -9.03
C VAL A 157 -8.26 -11.90 -10.10
N ALA A 158 -9.57 -12.12 -9.96
CA ALA A 158 -10.34 -12.82 -10.97
C ALA A 158 -10.21 -12.07 -12.30
N LYS A 159 -9.79 -12.79 -13.35
CA LYS A 159 -9.71 -12.31 -14.74
C LYS A 159 -11.11 -12.14 -15.34
N THR A 160 -11.87 -11.16 -14.88
CA THR A 160 -13.04 -10.63 -15.59
C THR A 160 -12.90 -9.12 -15.60
N GLY A 161 -12.57 -8.55 -16.76
CA GLY A 161 -12.27 -7.14 -16.99
C GLY A 161 -13.51 -6.23 -16.94
N GLY A 162 -14.27 -6.31 -15.86
CA GLY A 162 -15.36 -5.39 -15.54
C GLY A 162 -15.22 -4.85 -14.12
N VAL A 163 -15.89 -3.73 -13.82
CA VAL A 163 -15.99 -3.20 -12.46
C VAL A 163 -16.65 -4.26 -11.59
N VAL A 164 -15.91 -4.82 -10.62
CA VAL A 164 -16.47 -5.81 -9.69
C VAL A 164 -17.33 -5.08 -8.67
N ARG A 165 -18.65 -5.17 -8.82
CA ARG A 165 -19.65 -4.60 -7.91
C ARG A 165 -19.87 -5.49 -6.70
N GLN A 166 -20.21 -4.91 -5.55
CA GLN A 166 -20.42 -5.65 -4.31
C GLN A 166 -21.71 -6.49 -4.38
N TYR A 167 -22.77 -5.96 -4.98
CA TYR A 167 -24.00 -6.70 -5.24
C TYR A 167 -23.75 -8.01 -6.02
N ASP A 168 -22.97 -7.95 -7.11
CA ASP A 168 -22.68 -9.12 -7.94
C ASP A 168 -21.89 -10.22 -7.20
N ILE A 169 -21.05 -9.82 -6.24
CA ILE A 169 -20.33 -10.76 -5.39
C ILE A 169 -21.32 -11.47 -4.46
N LEU A 170 -22.19 -10.72 -3.79
CA LEU A 170 -23.18 -11.27 -2.86
C LEU A 170 -24.20 -12.16 -3.57
N ALA A 171 -24.68 -11.75 -4.74
CA ALA A 171 -25.61 -12.52 -5.56
C ALA A 171 -25.03 -13.86 -6.08
N LYS A 172 -23.70 -14.05 -6.06
CA LYS A 172 -23.05 -15.34 -6.35
C LYS A 172 -22.93 -16.24 -5.11
N MET A 173 -23.02 -15.68 -3.90
CA MET A 173 -22.83 -16.39 -2.64
C MET A 173 -24.14 -16.67 -1.91
N ILE A 174 -25.19 -15.92 -2.24
CA ILE A 174 -26.48 -15.91 -1.54
C ILE A 174 -27.56 -16.33 -2.54
N ASP A 175 -28.21 -17.45 -2.25
CA ASP A 175 -29.29 -17.98 -3.09
C ASP A 175 -30.54 -17.10 -3.02
N ASP A 176 -30.90 -16.65 -1.81
CA ASP A 176 -32.03 -15.75 -1.58
C ASP A 176 -31.62 -14.27 -1.72
N LYS A 177 -31.80 -13.74 -2.92
CA LYS A 177 -31.41 -12.36 -3.27
C LYS A 177 -32.16 -11.30 -2.46
N GLU A 178 -33.35 -11.61 -1.92
CA GLU A 178 -34.13 -10.68 -1.08
C GLU A 178 -33.43 -10.37 0.25
N LEU A 179 -32.44 -11.19 0.65
CA LEU A 179 -31.63 -10.92 1.83
C LEU A 179 -30.50 -9.92 1.58
N ILE A 180 -30.11 -9.68 0.32
CA ILE A 180 -28.95 -8.84 -0.02
C ILE A 180 -29.05 -7.42 0.57
N PRO A 181 -30.19 -6.71 0.55
CA PRO A 181 -30.31 -5.38 1.15
C PRO A 181 -29.95 -5.35 2.65
N LYS A 182 -30.14 -6.45 3.39
CA LYS A 182 -29.80 -6.52 4.82
C LYS A 182 -28.28 -6.48 5.08
N PHE A 183 -27.45 -6.81 4.09
CA PHE A 183 -26.00 -6.72 4.18
C PHE A 183 -25.46 -5.28 4.13
N THR A 184 -26.34 -4.28 4.01
CA THR A 184 -25.95 -2.88 4.27
C THR A 184 -25.67 -2.62 5.76
N ASP A 185 -26.21 -3.46 6.65
CA ASP A 185 -25.81 -3.51 8.06
C ASP A 185 -24.66 -4.53 8.23
N PRO A 186 -23.46 -4.11 8.67
CA PRO A 186 -22.33 -5.01 8.92
C PRO A 186 -22.66 -6.11 9.94
N THR A 187 -23.58 -5.87 10.88
CA THR A 187 -23.97 -6.85 11.91
C THR A 187 -24.68 -8.05 11.31
N PHE A 188 -25.40 -7.88 10.20
CA PHE A 188 -26.08 -8.98 9.52
C PHE A 188 -25.08 -10.00 8.95
N TRP A 189 -23.89 -9.57 8.55
CA TRP A 189 -22.82 -10.45 8.07
C TRP A 189 -22.39 -11.45 9.15
N LEU A 190 -22.31 -10.99 10.41
CA LEU A 190 -21.94 -11.79 11.58
C LEU A 190 -23.00 -12.85 11.91
N GLN A 191 -24.24 -12.62 11.52
CA GLN A 191 -25.33 -13.58 11.72
C GLN A 191 -25.43 -14.56 10.55
N TYR A 192 -25.08 -14.12 9.34
CA TYR A 192 -25.24 -14.91 8.14
C TYR A 192 -24.04 -15.83 7.88
N PHE A 193 -22.84 -15.30 7.69
CA PHE A 193 -21.70 -16.09 7.21
C PHE A 193 -21.13 -17.11 8.21
N PRO A 194 -21.00 -16.83 9.52
CA PRO A 194 -20.43 -17.80 10.45
C PRO A 194 -21.21 -19.13 10.55
N PRO A 195 -22.57 -19.15 10.65
CA PRO A 195 -23.33 -20.40 10.61
C PRO A 195 -23.14 -21.22 9.33
N PHE A 196 -23.12 -20.58 8.16
CA PHE A 196 -22.80 -21.27 6.90
C PHE A 196 -21.37 -21.80 6.88
N GLY A 197 -20.43 -21.03 7.43
CA GLY A 197 -19.04 -21.45 7.57
C GLY A 197 -18.92 -22.71 8.42
N GLU A 198 -19.56 -22.75 9.59
CA GLU A 198 -19.62 -23.93 10.44
C GLU A 198 -20.26 -25.13 9.72
N ALA A 199 -21.41 -24.93 9.08
CA ALA A 199 -22.10 -25.99 8.34
C ALA A 199 -21.22 -26.57 7.22
N HIS A 200 -20.52 -25.74 6.46
CA HIS A 200 -19.60 -26.18 5.41
C HIS A 200 -18.41 -27.00 5.97
N LEU A 201 -17.84 -26.58 7.11
CA LEU A 201 -16.72 -27.28 7.72
C LEU A 201 -17.14 -28.60 8.40
N ARG A 202 -18.36 -28.64 8.96
CA ARG A 202 -18.99 -29.87 9.46
C ARG A 202 -19.21 -30.85 8.31
N ARG A 203 -19.77 -30.39 7.18
CA ARG A 203 -19.95 -31.20 5.97
C ARG A 203 -18.63 -31.66 5.36
N PHE A 204 -17.57 -30.86 5.49
CA PHE A 204 -16.21 -31.24 5.11
C PHE A 204 -15.60 -32.31 6.05
N GLY A 205 -16.18 -32.53 7.23
CA GLY A 205 -15.79 -33.60 8.15
C GLY A 205 -14.65 -33.23 9.10
N LEU A 206 -14.48 -31.94 9.43
CA LEU A 206 -13.44 -31.52 10.36
C LEU A 206 -13.65 -32.07 11.77
N ALA A 207 -12.54 -32.44 12.40
CA ALA A 207 -12.53 -33.09 13.70
C ALA A 207 -12.47 -32.07 14.87
N VAL A 208 -13.40 -31.11 14.82
CA VAL A 208 -13.43 -29.89 15.64
C VAL A 208 -14.37 -30.01 16.85
N ASP A 209 -14.00 -29.39 17.97
CA ASP A 209 -14.89 -29.18 19.12
C ASP A 209 -15.67 -27.87 18.96
N TRP A 210 -16.85 -27.96 18.34
CA TRP A 210 -17.69 -26.81 17.97
C TRP A 210 -18.29 -26.05 19.16
N ARG A 211 -18.31 -26.63 20.36
CA ARG A 211 -18.73 -25.91 21.59
C ARG A 211 -17.80 -24.75 21.92
N ARG A 212 -16.60 -24.74 21.34
CA ARG A 212 -15.57 -23.71 21.51
C ARG A 212 -15.56 -22.68 20.37
N SER A 213 -16.54 -22.74 19.47
CA SER A 213 -16.71 -21.76 18.39
C SER A 213 -17.20 -20.43 18.92
N PHE A 214 -16.70 -19.35 18.32
CA PHE A 214 -17.11 -17.98 18.65
C PHE A 214 -16.81 -17.01 17.50
N ILE A 215 -17.39 -15.81 17.58
CA ILE A 215 -17.06 -14.63 16.75
C ILE A 215 -16.27 -13.60 17.56
N THR A 216 -15.58 -12.69 16.88
CA THR A 216 -14.52 -11.87 17.49
C THR A 216 -14.85 -10.40 17.78
N THR A 217 -16.07 -9.93 17.48
CA THR A 217 -16.50 -8.55 17.78
C THR A 217 -17.13 -8.45 19.16
N ASP A 218 -17.50 -7.24 19.57
CA ASP A 218 -18.26 -6.91 20.78
C ASP A 218 -19.67 -7.53 20.82
N VAL A 219 -20.19 -7.98 19.68
CA VAL A 219 -21.37 -8.85 19.60
C VAL A 219 -21.19 -10.13 20.45
N ASN A 220 -19.96 -10.59 20.64
CA ASN A 220 -19.63 -11.64 21.59
C ASN A 220 -19.04 -11.05 22.89
N PRO A 221 -19.82 -10.95 23.98
CA PRO A 221 -19.38 -10.31 25.21
C PRO A 221 -18.22 -11.05 25.90
N PHE A 222 -18.10 -12.38 25.73
CA PHE A 222 -17.03 -13.16 26.35
C PHE A 222 -15.68 -12.90 25.68
N TYR A 223 -15.66 -12.85 24.35
CA TYR A 223 -14.44 -12.57 23.60
C TYR A 223 -14.02 -11.10 23.76
N ASP A 224 -14.97 -10.18 23.75
CA ASP A 224 -14.70 -8.77 24.06
C ASP A 224 -14.11 -8.59 25.47
N ALA A 225 -14.66 -9.24 26.49
CA ALA A 225 -14.07 -9.23 27.83
C ALA A 225 -12.63 -9.80 27.86
N PHE A 226 -12.38 -10.86 27.09
CA PHE A 226 -11.03 -11.44 26.93
C PHE A 226 -10.06 -10.45 26.28
N ILE A 227 -10.46 -9.75 25.22
CA ILE A 227 -9.63 -8.75 24.55
C ILE A 227 -9.39 -7.53 25.45
N ARG A 228 -10.39 -7.07 26.21
CA ARG A 228 -10.22 -5.99 27.20
C ARG A 228 -9.19 -6.37 28.27
N TRP A 229 -9.27 -7.59 28.80
CA TRP A 229 -8.26 -8.11 29.73
C TRP A 229 -6.86 -8.12 29.11
N GLN A 230 -6.73 -8.59 27.86
CA GLN A 230 -5.45 -8.61 27.14
C GLN A 230 -4.87 -7.19 26.97
N LEU A 231 -5.66 -6.23 26.49
CA LEU A 231 -5.22 -4.86 26.28
C LEU A 231 -4.87 -4.14 27.58
N ASN A 232 -5.64 -4.37 28.66
CA ASN A 232 -5.32 -3.83 29.98
C ASN A 232 -4.00 -4.40 30.51
N THR A 233 -3.78 -5.71 30.38
CA THR A 233 -2.53 -6.36 30.77
C THR A 233 -1.33 -5.83 29.96
N LEU A 234 -1.51 -5.59 28.65
CA LEU A 234 -0.48 -5.00 27.80
C LEU A 234 -0.17 -3.57 28.21
N LYS A 235 -1.19 -2.79 28.58
CA LYS A 235 -1.04 -1.42 29.09
C LYS A 235 -0.30 -1.39 30.42
N GLU A 236 -0.66 -2.24 31.38
CA GLU A 236 0.03 -2.39 32.67
C GLU A 236 1.52 -2.74 32.50
N ARG A 237 1.86 -3.50 31.45
CA ARG A 237 3.23 -3.86 31.09
C ARG A 237 3.91 -2.87 30.14
N SER A 238 3.36 -1.67 29.99
CA SER A 238 3.90 -0.60 29.13
C SER A 238 4.12 -1.01 27.67
N ARG A 239 3.31 -1.96 27.15
CA ARG A 239 3.32 -2.38 25.74
C ARG A 239 2.33 -1.58 24.89
N VAL A 240 1.48 -0.76 25.50
CA VAL A 240 0.58 0.18 24.83
C VAL A 240 1.11 1.60 25.05
N SER A 241 1.43 2.29 23.95
CA SER A 241 1.92 3.67 23.97
C SER A 241 1.03 4.57 23.13
N ARG A 242 0.86 5.82 23.55
CA ARG A 242 0.20 6.87 22.76
C ARG A 242 1.26 7.83 22.22
N GLY A 243 1.24 8.08 20.92
CA GLY A 243 2.13 9.03 20.27
C GLY A 243 1.69 9.31 18.85
N LYS A 244 2.08 10.47 18.32
CA LYS A 244 1.90 10.80 16.91
C LYS A 244 2.96 10.07 16.11
N ARG A 245 2.56 9.26 15.14
CA ARG A 245 3.47 8.45 14.33
C ARG A 245 3.04 8.45 12.87
N PRO A 246 3.98 8.47 11.92
CA PRO A 246 3.66 8.28 10.52
C PRO A 246 3.08 6.88 10.32
N ASN A 247 1.93 6.83 9.67
CA ASN A 247 1.28 5.60 9.24
C ASN A 247 0.64 5.82 7.87
N VAL A 248 0.42 4.74 7.14
CA VAL A 248 -0.44 4.79 5.96
C VAL A 248 -1.86 5.12 6.45
N TYR A 249 -2.45 6.16 5.87
CA TYR A 249 -3.70 6.76 6.32
C TYR A 249 -4.67 6.86 5.14
N SER A 250 -5.94 6.54 5.37
CA SER A 250 -7.01 6.69 4.38
C SER A 250 -7.78 7.98 4.68
N PRO A 251 -7.72 9.02 3.83
CA PRO A 251 -8.53 10.23 3.98
C PRO A 251 -10.04 9.96 3.93
N LEU A 252 -10.44 8.91 3.21
CA LEU A 252 -11.84 8.49 3.09
C LEU A 252 -12.33 7.86 4.40
N ASP A 253 -11.59 6.88 4.94
CA ASP A 253 -11.97 6.16 6.17
C ASP A 253 -11.66 6.94 7.44
N LYS A 254 -10.88 8.02 7.31
CA LYS A 254 -10.42 8.89 8.40
C LYS A 254 -9.67 8.14 9.51
N GLN A 255 -8.89 7.13 9.13
CA GLN A 255 -8.10 6.31 10.05
C GLN A 255 -6.86 5.71 9.37
N ASN A 256 -6.00 5.10 10.18
CA ASN A 256 -4.86 4.34 9.68
C ASN A 256 -5.35 3.15 8.85
N CYS A 257 -4.77 2.95 7.66
CA CYS A 257 -5.08 1.85 6.77
C CYS A 257 -4.08 0.71 7.00
N ALA A 258 -4.48 -0.27 7.82
CA ALA A 258 -3.66 -1.43 8.12
C ALA A 258 -3.60 -2.39 6.93
N ASP A 259 -2.66 -3.33 6.95
CA ASP A 259 -2.42 -4.27 5.84
C ASP A 259 -3.67 -5.04 5.40
N HIS A 260 -4.52 -5.44 6.35
CA HIS A 260 -5.76 -6.17 6.07
C HIS A 260 -6.90 -5.30 5.54
N ASP A 261 -6.79 -3.97 5.67
CA ASP A 261 -7.78 -3.01 5.18
C ASP A 261 -7.49 -2.59 3.72
N ARG A 262 -6.34 -3.00 3.18
CA ARG A 262 -5.87 -2.59 1.86
C ARG A 262 -6.38 -3.48 0.73
N ALA A 263 -6.77 -2.83 -0.36
CA ALA A 263 -6.99 -3.50 -1.64
C ALA A 263 -5.67 -3.84 -2.35
N THR A 264 -4.64 -2.98 -2.22
CA THR A 264 -3.31 -3.14 -2.83
C THR A 264 -2.21 -2.68 -1.87
N GLY A 265 -0.97 -3.18 -2.04
CA GLY A 265 0.17 -2.71 -1.25
C GLY A 265 0.24 -3.26 0.18
N GLU A 266 -0.13 -4.53 0.40
CA GLU A 266 0.08 -5.22 1.68
C GLU A 266 1.58 -5.21 2.04
N GLY A 267 1.91 -4.79 3.27
CA GLY A 267 3.29 -4.70 3.77
C GLY A 267 4.04 -3.42 3.41
N VAL A 268 3.40 -2.47 2.71
CA VAL A 268 4.04 -1.18 2.39
C VAL A 268 3.91 -0.21 3.55
N GLY A 269 5.04 0.33 4.02
CA GLY A 269 5.09 1.34 5.07
C GLY A 269 5.22 2.77 4.54
N PRO A 270 5.11 3.78 5.42
CA PRO A 270 5.52 5.13 5.08
C PRO A 270 7.01 5.16 4.71
N GLN A 271 7.37 5.83 3.62
CA GLN A 271 8.76 6.03 3.22
C GLN A 271 9.18 7.47 3.49
N GLU A 272 10.27 7.64 4.23
CA GLU A 272 10.82 8.96 4.56
C GLU A 272 11.59 9.56 3.38
N TYR A 273 11.40 10.86 3.17
CA TYR A 273 12.07 11.70 2.20
C TYR A 273 12.48 13.01 2.87
N THR A 274 13.57 13.59 2.42
CA THR A 274 13.96 14.95 2.75
C THR A 274 13.38 15.91 1.71
N ILE A 275 12.68 16.96 2.15
CA ILE A 275 12.26 18.05 1.26
C ILE A 275 13.27 19.19 1.35
N VAL A 276 13.84 19.56 0.21
CA VAL A 276 14.78 20.68 0.11
C VAL A 276 14.01 21.91 -0.37
N LYS A 277 14.17 23.05 0.30
CA LYS A 277 13.48 24.30 -0.05
C LYS A 277 14.34 25.12 -1.02
N LEU A 278 14.05 25.10 -2.32
CA LEU A 278 14.72 25.92 -3.33
C LEU A 278 13.89 27.19 -3.57
N GLN A 279 14.37 28.34 -3.10
CA GLN A 279 13.60 29.59 -3.17
C GLN A 279 13.66 30.20 -4.57
N VAL A 280 12.51 30.57 -5.14
CA VAL A 280 12.47 31.32 -6.40
C VAL A 280 13.01 32.73 -6.15
N LYS A 281 14.00 33.17 -6.94
CA LYS A 281 14.59 34.51 -6.81
C LYS A 281 13.57 35.59 -7.16
N SER A 282 13.63 36.70 -6.43
CA SER A 282 12.89 37.91 -6.78
C SER A 282 13.62 38.69 -7.88
N PRO A 283 12.91 39.39 -8.79
CA PRO A 283 11.45 39.50 -8.88
C PRO A 283 10.80 38.22 -9.43
N LEU A 284 9.60 37.89 -8.93
CA LEU A 284 8.84 36.76 -9.46
C LEU A 284 8.42 37.03 -10.92
N PRO A 285 8.50 36.04 -11.81
CA PRO A 285 8.02 36.19 -13.18
C PRO A 285 6.50 36.46 -13.23
N ALA A 286 6.04 37.04 -14.34
CA ALA A 286 4.66 37.53 -14.47
C ALA A 286 3.59 36.48 -14.14
N HIS A 287 3.81 35.22 -14.51
CA HIS A 287 2.88 34.11 -14.23
C HIS A 287 2.86 33.68 -12.75
N LEU A 288 3.87 34.05 -11.95
CA LEU A 288 3.90 33.85 -10.48
C LEU A 288 3.60 35.14 -9.70
N SER A 289 3.22 36.23 -10.37
CA SER A 289 3.00 37.54 -9.73
C SER A 289 1.89 37.53 -8.68
N SER A 290 0.90 36.64 -8.79
CA SER A 290 -0.15 36.46 -7.79
C SER A 290 0.37 35.94 -6.44
N LEU A 291 1.58 35.37 -6.42
CA LEU A 291 2.26 34.89 -5.22
C LEU A 291 3.15 35.97 -4.58
N SER A 292 3.08 37.21 -5.05
CA SER A 292 3.81 38.34 -4.46
C SER A 292 3.43 38.52 -3.00
N GLY A 293 4.43 38.57 -2.12
CA GLY A 293 4.24 38.62 -0.66
C GLY A 293 4.48 37.28 0.05
N PHE A 294 4.59 36.18 -0.70
CA PHE A 294 4.99 34.88 -0.16
C PHE A 294 6.45 34.54 -0.51
N ASN A 295 7.06 33.70 0.32
CA ASN A 295 8.29 32.99 -0.04
C ASN A 295 7.91 31.77 -0.88
N VAL A 296 8.18 31.83 -2.19
CA VAL A 296 7.87 30.74 -3.12
C VAL A 296 9.04 29.78 -3.18
N TYR A 297 8.79 28.50 -2.90
CA TYR A 297 9.79 27.43 -2.93
C TYR A 297 9.39 26.34 -3.92
N LEU A 298 10.32 25.93 -4.77
CA LEU A 298 10.28 24.60 -5.36
C LEU A 298 10.79 23.62 -4.31
N ALA A 299 10.02 22.57 -4.05
CA ALA A 299 10.25 21.69 -2.92
C ALA A 299 10.54 20.24 -3.38
N PRO A 300 11.71 19.97 -4.00
CA PRO A 300 12.08 18.62 -4.41
C PRO A 300 12.29 17.68 -3.21
N ALA A 301 11.89 16.42 -3.41
CA ALA A 301 12.10 15.35 -2.43
C ALA A 301 13.32 14.51 -2.80
N THR A 302 14.23 14.28 -1.85
CA THR A 302 15.44 13.47 -2.00
C THR A 302 15.58 12.43 -0.89
N LEU A 303 16.20 11.29 -1.22
CA LEU A 303 16.61 10.27 -0.24
C LEU A 303 18.08 10.44 0.20
N ARG A 304 18.81 11.34 -0.46
CA ARG A 304 20.25 11.55 -0.31
C ARG A 304 20.53 13.00 0.02
N PRO A 305 20.17 13.49 1.22
CA PRO A 305 20.41 14.89 1.60
C PRO A 305 21.90 15.25 1.62
N GLU A 306 22.79 14.28 1.78
CA GLU A 306 24.23 14.48 1.73
C GLU A 306 24.73 14.98 0.38
N THR A 307 23.97 14.76 -0.70
CA THR A 307 24.41 15.13 -2.05
C THR A 307 24.09 16.58 -2.42
N MET A 308 23.41 17.33 -1.54
CA MET A 308 22.90 18.67 -1.87
C MET A 308 24.00 19.72 -2.14
N TYR A 309 25.25 19.45 -1.79
CA TYR A 309 26.39 20.29 -2.17
C TYR A 309 26.66 20.30 -3.69
N GLY A 310 26.27 19.22 -4.39
CA GLY A 310 26.55 19.02 -5.81
C GLY A 310 25.42 19.46 -6.73
N GLN A 311 24.51 20.32 -6.24
CA GLN A 311 23.36 20.77 -7.02
C GLN A 311 23.79 21.68 -8.17
N THR A 312 23.39 21.33 -9.40
CA THR A 312 23.61 22.16 -10.60
C THR A 312 22.33 22.84 -11.08
N ASN A 313 21.19 22.20 -10.88
CA ASN A 313 19.88 22.65 -11.35
C ASN A 313 18.76 21.95 -10.56
N CYS A 314 17.51 22.30 -10.87
CA CYS A 314 16.31 21.62 -10.40
C CYS A 314 15.57 21.05 -11.61
N PHE A 315 14.95 19.88 -11.50
CA PHE A 315 14.18 19.27 -12.57
C PHE A 315 12.69 19.31 -12.31
N VAL A 316 11.95 19.61 -13.38
CA VAL A 316 10.48 19.55 -13.45
C VAL A 316 10.05 18.81 -14.71
N LEU A 317 8.88 18.18 -14.66
CA LEU A 317 8.28 17.52 -15.81
C LEU A 317 7.47 18.56 -16.59
N PRO A 318 7.82 18.92 -17.84
CA PRO A 318 7.13 20.00 -18.57
C PRO A 318 5.61 19.84 -18.64
N ASP A 319 5.14 18.64 -18.96
CA ASP A 319 3.70 18.35 -19.09
C ASP A 319 3.02 18.00 -17.75
N GLY A 320 3.79 18.00 -16.66
CA GLY A 320 3.31 17.66 -15.32
C GLY A 320 2.38 18.73 -14.74
N ASP A 321 1.40 18.30 -13.94
CA ASP A 321 0.51 19.16 -13.17
C ASP A 321 1.12 19.55 -11.83
N TYR A 322 1.31 20.84 -11.62
CA TYR A 322 1.82 21.43 -10.39
C TYR A 322 0.80 22.42 -9.81
N GLY A 323 0.96 22.73 -8.53
CA GLY A 323 0.25 23.82 -7.90
C GLY A 323 1.15 24.52 -6.89
N ALA A 324 0.90 25.81 -6.70
CA ALA A 324 1.46 26.62 -5.63
C ALA A 324 0.56 26.48 -4.40
N TYR A 325 0.99 25.66 -3.45
CA TYR A 325 0.23 25.32 -2.26
C TYR A 325 0.77 26.07 -1.04
N ARG A 326 -0.12 26.72 -0.30
CA ARG A 326 0.25 27.44 0.91
C ARG A 326 0.54 26.45 2.04
N ILE A 327 1.73 26.54 2.61
CA ILE A 327 2.19 25.66 3.71
C ILE A 327 1.92 26.32 5.06
N ASN A 328 2.30 27.59 5.19
CA ASN A 328 2.09 28.38 6.40
C ASN A 328 1.76 29.83 6.03
N GLU A 329 1.83 30.76 6.98
CA GLU A 329 1.45 32.15 6.72
C GLU A 329 2.35 32.84 5.66
N THR A 330 3.61 32.41 5.54
CA THR A 330 4.64 33.06 4.70
C THR A 330 5.07 32.23 3.49
N ASP A 331 5.03 30.90 3.58
CA ASP A 331 5.68 30.00 2.63
C ASP A 331 4.68 29.28 1.73
N VAL A 332 5.03 29.21 0.44
CA VAL A 332 4.28 28.52 -0.61
C VAL A 332 5.19 27.50 -1.29
N PHE A 333 4.73 26.25 -1.40
CA PHE A 333 5.46 25.18 -2.08
C PHE A 333 4.85 24.90 -3.45
N VAL A 334 5.70 24.88 -4.48
CA VAL A 334 5.34 24.48 -5.83
C VAL A 334 5.64 22.99 -6.00
N ILE A 335 4.60 22.17 -5.99
CA ILE A 335 4.68 20.70 -5.96
C ILE A 335 3.45 20.06 -6.64
N SER A 336 3.42 18.74 -6.77
CA SER A 336 2.24 18.02 -7.27
C SER A 336 1.07 18.03 -6.27
N ARG A 337 -0.18 18.03 -6.75
CA ARG A 337 -1.38 17.97 -5.90
C ARG A 337 -1.36 16.80 -4.91
N ARG A 338 -0.89 15.63 -5.36
CA ARG A 338 -0.77 14.43 -4.52
C ARG A 338 0.17 14.66 -3.34
N SER A 339 1.32 15.28 -3.59
CA SER A 339 2.30 15.55 -2.53
C SER A 339 1.81 16.62 -1.55
N ALA A 340 1.08 17.64 -2.03
CA ALA A 340 0.41 18.62 -1.18
C ALA A 340 -0.63 17.97 -0.26
N LEU A 341 -1.41 17.00 -0.77
CA LEU A 341 -2.36 16.24 0.05
C LEU A 341 -1.66 15.41 1.12
N ASN A 342 -0.53 14.77 0.79
CA ASN A 342 0.28 14.04 1.77
C ASN A 342 0.84 14.97 2.85
N LEU A 343 1.33 16.15 2.48
CA LEU A 343 1.82 17.18 3.41
C LEU A 343 0.71 17.69 4.33
N ALA A 344 -0.48 17.87 3.81
CA ALA A 344 -1.63 18.31 4.61
C ALA A 344 -2.00 17.32 5.72
N HIS A 345 -1.77 16.03 5.51
CA HIS A 345 -1.98 14.98 6.51
C HIS A 345 -0.79 14.80 7.48
N GLN A 346 0.26 15.61 7.33
CA GLN A 346 1.50 15.59 8.10
C GLN A 346 1.79 16.90 8.82
N ASP A 347 0.76 17.71 9.06
CA ASP A 347 0.84 19.01 9.74
C ASP A 347 1.64 20.09 8.99
N PHE A 348 1.86 19.91 7.68
CA PHE A 348 2.47 20.94 6.83
C PHE A 348 1.42 21.84 6.16
N SER A 349 0.15 21.73 6.54
CA SER A 349 -0.91 22.66 6.15
C SER A 349 -1.48 23.37 7.37
N ARG A 350 -2.03 24.57 7.16
CA ARG A 350 -2.69 25.38 8.22
C ARG A 350 -3.83 24.63 8.88
N THR A 351 -4.62 23.92 8.07
CA THR A 351 -5.68 23.04 8.53
C THR A 351 -5.35 21.62 8.13
N TRP A 352 -5.28 20.72 9.11
CA TRP A 352 -4.94 19.32 8.89
C TRP A 352 -5.86 18.68 7.85
N GLY A 353 -5.26 18.00 6.87
CA GLY A 353 -5.95 17.31 5.76
C GLY A 353 -6.48 18.24 4.66
N GLN A 354 -6.42 19.57 4.80
CA GLN A 354 -6.86 20.52 3.79
C GLN A 354 -5.69 21.09 2.99
N VAL A 355 -5.87 21.18 1.68
CA VAL A 355 -4.89 21.72 0.73
C VAL A 355 -5.37 23.11 0.27
N GLU A 356 -4.57 24.15 0.47
CA GLU A 356 -4.85 25.52 0.03
C GLU A 356 -4.04 25.81 -1.24
N CYS A 357 -4.65 25.62 -2.41
CA CYS A 357 -4.04 25.91 -3.71
C CYS A 357 -4.25 27.39 -4.07
N LEU A 358 -3.16 28.13 -4.26
CA LEU A 358 -3.20 29.56 -4.64
C LEU A 358 -3.14 29.75 -6.15
N LEU A 359 -2.46 28.84 -6.86
CA LEU A 359 -2.26 28.91 -8.30
C LEU A 359 -2.00 27.50 -8.86
N GLU A 360 -2.68 27.15 -9.94
CA GLU A 360 -2.39 25.93 -10.72
C GLU A 360 -1.38 26.24 -11.81
N LEU A 361 -0.43 25.33 -12.03
CA LEU A 361 0.73 25.54 -12.91
C LEU A 361 1.01 24.26 -13.71
N LYS A 362 1.54 24.43 -14.91
CA LYS A 362 2.19 23.34 -15.65
C LYS A 362 3.70 23.40 -15.45
N GLY A 363 4.38 22.28 -15.63
CA GLY A 363 5.84 22.26 -15.58
C GLY A 363 6.49 23.20 -16.59
N TRP A 364 5.84 23.46 -17.72
CA TRP A 364 6.20 24.48 -18.70
C TRP A 364 6.33 25.88 -18.11
N ASP A 365 5.42 26.27 -17.21
CA ASP A 365 5.46 27.58 -16.54
C ASP A 365 6.68 27.68 -15.61
N LEU A 366 7.19 26.54 -15.15
CA LEU A 366 8.28 26.46 -14.18
C LEU A 366 9.67 26.43 -14.81
N LEU A 367 9.83 26.33 -16.13
CA LEU A 367 11.15 26.20 -16.78
C LEU A 367 11.92 27.54 -16.80
N GLY A 368 13.24 27.47 -16.60
CA GLY A 368 14.13 28.64 -16.61
C GLY A 368 14.03 29.56 -15.39
N LEU A 369 13.32 29.15 -14.32
CA LEU A 369 13.21 29.90 -13.08
C LEU A 369 14.55 29.92 -12.33
N PRO A 370 15.04 31.10 -11.92
CA PRO A 370 16.23 31.22 -11.07
C PRO A 370 15.88 30.85 -9.63
N LEU A 371 16.66 29.93 -9.05
CA LEU A 371 16.47 29.38 -7.71
C LEU A 371 17.70 29.62 -6.83
N LEU A 372 17.45 29.86 -5.54
CA LEU A 372 18.42 29.76 -4.46
C LEU A 372 18.34 28.35 -3.89
N ALA A 373 19.36 27.54 -4.14
CA ALA A 373 19.45 26.17 -3.64
C ALA A 373 20.34 26.11 -2.39
N PRO A 374 19.86 25.55 -1.26
CA PRO A 374 20.67 25.37 -0.06
C PRO A 374 21.91 24.52 -0.36
N TYR A 375 23.07 24.92 0.16
CA TYR A 375 24.36 24.22 0.06
C TYR A 375 24.96 24.07 -1.35
N ALA A 376 24.27 24.51 -2.40
CA ALA A 376 24.78 24.44 -3.76
C ALA A 376 26.08 25.26 -3.91
N ALA A 377 27.00 24.78 -4.75
CA ALA A 377 28.21 25.52 -5.10
C ALA A 377 27.94 26.79 -5.93
N TYR A 378 26.75 26.89 -6.51
CA TYR A 378 26.31 28.01 -7.36
C TYR A 378 25.32 28.91 -6.62
N ASP A 379 25.54 30.23 -6.69
CA ASP A 379 24.65 31.24 -6.10
C ASP A 379 23.24 31.24 -6.72
N THR A 380 23.10 30.73 -7.93
CA THR A 380 21.83 30.57 -8.65
C THR A 380 21.86 29.27 -9.41
N VAL A 381 20.80 28.48 -9.29
CA VAL A 381 20.55 27.32 -10.15
C VAL A 381 19.23 27.51 -10.88
N TYR A 382 19.00 26.81 -11.99
CA TYR A 382 17.79 26.99 -12.79
C TYR A 382 16.92 25.73 -12.81
N THR A 383 15.65 25.89 -13.14
CA THR A 383 14.74 24.77 -13.44
C THR A 383 14.92 24.30 -14.88
N LEU A 384 15.17 23.01 -15.05
CA LEU A 384 15.38 22.35 -16.33
C LEU A 384 14.37 21.20 -16.51
N PRO A 385 14.10 20.78 -17.75
CA PRO A 385 13.17 19.69 -18.03
C PRO A 385 13.80 18.32 -17.76
N LEU A 386 13.04 17.41 -17.14
CA LEU A 386 13.36 15.98 -17.08
C LEU A 386 12.12 15.15 -17.41
N LEU A 387 12.17 14.41 -18.52
CA LEU A 387 10.99 13.72 -19.08
C LEU A 387 10.63 12.42 -18.36
N THR A 388 11.50 11.93 -17.48
CA THR A 388 11.37 10.66 -16.77
C THR A 388 10.80 10.80 -15.36
N ILE A 389 10.46 12.01 -14.92
CA ILE A 389 9.90 12.28 -13.60
C ILE A 389 8.53 11.59 -13.45
N SER A 390 8.34 10.92 -12.31
CA SER A 390 7.04 10.36 -11.92
C SER A 390 6.31 11.33 -11.00
N MET A 391 5.18 11.89 -11.46
CA MET A 391 4.31 12.74 -10.64
C MET A 391 3.65 11.99 -9.46
N GLY A 392 3.73 10.65 -9.46
CA GLY A 392 3.24 9.80 -8.37
C GLY A 392 4.26 9.51 -7.27
N LYS A 393 5.52 9.94 -7.41
CA LYS A 393 6.59 9.72 -6.41
C LYS A 393 7.19 11.06 -5.95
N GLY A 394 7.47 11.19 -4.66
CA GLY A 394 8.02 12.43 -4.09
C GLY A 394 7.06 13.61 -4.29
N THR A 395 7.59 14.76 -4.72
CA THR A 395 6.84 16.00 -4.92
C THR A 395 6.58 16.35 -6.38
N GLY A 396 7.04 15.52 -7.32
CA GLY A 396 7.07 15.85 -8.75
C GLY A 396 8.18 16.84 -9.13
N VAL A 397 8.97 17.33 -8.16
CA VAL A 397 10.15 18.16 -8.37
C VAL A 397 11.37 17.37 -7.90
N VAL A 398 12.48 17.43 -8.65
CA VAL A 398 13.68 16.63 -8.37
C VAL A 398 14.91 17.53 -8.35
N THR A 399 15.81 17.35 -7.36
CA THR A 399 17.12 18.02 -7.35
C THR A 399 18.05 17.38 -8.37
N SER A 400 18.86 18.18 -9.08
CA SER A 400 19.88 17.66 -9.98
C SER A 400 21.25 17.64 -9.31
N VAL A 401 21.82 16.45 -9.13
CA VAL A 401 23.19 16.24 -8.64
C VAL A 401 23.95 15.33 -9.63
N PRO A 402 24.44 15.90 -10.75
CA PRO A 402 25.07 15.15 -11.85
C PRO A 402 26.34 14.36 -11.48
N SER A 403 26.96 14.63 -10.32
CA SER A 403 28.15 13.91 -9.88
C SER A 403 27.86 12.48 -9.43
N ASP A 404 26.66 12.26 -8.87
CA ASP A 404 26.31 11.04 -8.12
C ASP A 404 24.94 10.45 -8.51
N ALA A 405 24.23 11.09 -9.44
CA ALA A 405 22.99 10.60 -10.02
C ALA A 405 23.14 10.47 -11.56
N PRO A 406 23.17 9.24 -12.11
CA PRO A 406 23.30 9.00 -13.55
C PRO A 406 22.19 9.64 -14.39
N ASP A 407 20.94 9.63 -13.91
CA ASP A 407 19.80 10.27 -14.57
C ASP A 407 20.06 11.78 -14.77
N ASP A 408 20.58 12.44 -13.72
CA ASP A 408 20.83 13.88 -13.68
C ASP A 408 21.97 14.27 -14.62
N TYR A 409 23.06 13.48 -14.63
CA TYR A 409 24.17 13.67 -15.56
C TYR A 409 23.72 13.52 -17.02
N ALA A 410 22.97 12.46 -17.33
CA ALA A 410 22.51 12.21 -18.69
C ALA A 410 21.61 13.36 -19.20
N ALA A 411 20.71 13.85 -18.35
CA ALA A 411 19.82 14.96 -18.68
C ALA A 411 20.57 16.29 -18.84
N LEU A 412 21.50 16.62 -17.95
CA LEU A 412 22.32 17.83 -18.06
C LEU A 412 23.21 17.78 -19.33
N ARG A 413 23.84 16.64 -19.59
CA ARG A 413 24.67 16.43 -20.79
C ARG A 413 23.84 16.57 -22.07
N ASP A 414 22.63 16.01 -22.11
CA ASP A 414 21.73 16.14 -23.25
C ASP A 414 21.43 17.62 -23.54
N LEU A 415 21.11 18.41 -22.52
CA LEU A 415 20.85 19.84 -22.65
C LEU A 415 22.09 20.63 -23.10
N LYS A 416 23.29 20.28 -22.61
CA LYS A 416 24.55 20.89 -23.08
C LYS A 416 24.82 20.57 -24.56
N GLN A 417 24.71 19.30 -24.95
CA GLN A 417 25.11 18.82 -26.29
C GLN A 417 24.09 19.12 -27.39
N LYS A 418 22.81 19.27 -27.07
CA LYS A 418 21.73 19.42 -28.06
C LYS A 418 21.10 20.83 -27.96
N PRO A 419 21.59 21.83 -28.73
CA PRO A 419 21.00 23.18 -28.77
C PRO A 419 19.50 23.17 -29.08
N ALA A 420 19.05 22.28 -29.97
CA ALA A 420 17.62 22.13 -30.30
C ALA A 420 16.74 21.76 -29.09
N MET A 421 17.31 21.09 -28.07
CA MET A 421 16.58 20.80 -26.83
C MET A 421 16.42 22.07 -25.98
N ARG A 422 17.46 22.91 -25.88
CA ARG A 422 17.38 24.21 -25.20
C ARG A 422 16.36 25.12 -25.86
N GLU A 423 16.40 25.22 -27.19
CA GLU A 423 15.45 26.02 -27.98
C GLU A 423 14.00 25.54 -27.80
N LYS A 424 13.76 24.22 -27.86
CA LYS A 424 12.44 23.62 -27.64
C LYS A 424 11.83 23.98 -26.28
N TYR A 425 12.66 24.07 -25.24
CA TYR A 425 12.23 24.34 -23.87
C TYR A 425 12.42 25.81 -23.46
N HIS A 426 12.74 26.70 -24.41
CA HIS A 426 12.96 28.13 -24.18
C HIS A 426 14.04 28.43 -23.11
N LEU A 427 15.08 27.61 -23.05
CA LEU A 427 16.20 27.75 -22.11
C LEU A 427 17.33 28.54 -22.76
N THR A 428 17.91 29.50 -22.03
CA THR A 428 19.11 30.22 -22.47
C THR A 428 20.38 29.45 -22.14
N ASP A 429 21.45 29.75 -22.85
CA ASP A 429 22.76 29.10 -22.66
C ASP A 429 23.32 29.31 -21.25
N GLU A 430 23.07 30.47 -20.66
CA GLU A 430 23.45 30.81 -19.28
C GLU A 430 22.82 29.89 -18.23
N MET A 431 21.64 29.32 -18.51
CA MET A 431 20.93 28.43 -17.59
C MET A 431 21.50 27.01 -17.56
N VAL A 432 22.38 26.64 -18.50
CA VAL A 432 22.82 25.26 -18.70
C VAL A 432 24.33 25.13 -18.86
N LEU A 433 24.95 25.91 -19.75
CA LEU A 433 26.35 25.71 -20.14
C LEU A 433 27.35 25.96 -19.00
N PRO A 434 27.19 27.00 -18.14
CA PRO A 434 28.14 27.27 -17.05
C PRO A 434 28.14 26.22 -15.93
N PHE A 435 27.10 25.38 -15.84
CA PHE A 435 26.93 24.45 -14.74
C PHE A 435 27.73 23.17 -14.98
N GLU A 436 28.91 23.07 -14.39
CA GLU A 436 29.73 21.87 -14.41
C GLU A 436 29.43 20.91 -13.25
N VAL A 437 29.82 19.65 -13.43
CA VAL A 437 29.65 18.60 -12.42
C VAL A 437 30.52 18.94 -11.21
N VAL A 438 29.88 19.01 -10.03
CA VAL A 438 30.56 19.34 -8.77
C VAL A 438 30.92 18.05 -8.03
N PRO A 439 32.20 17.73 -7.81
CA PRO A 439 32.60 16.52 -7.09
C PRO A 439 32.27 16.63 -5.60
N ILE A 440 31.52 15.66 -5.07
CA ILE A 440 31.05 15.69 -3.67
C ILE A 440 31.32 14.40 -2.90
N ILE A 441 31.33 13.25 -3.57
CA ILE A 441 31.59 11.94 -2.98
C ILE A 441 32.62 11.24 -3.85
N ASP A 442 33.70 10.79 -3.22
CA ASP A 442 34.65 9.88 -3.85
C ASP A 442 34.23 8.44 -3.59
N ILE A 443 33.94 7.69 -4.66
CA ILE A 443 33.62 6.27 -4.57
C ILE A 443 34.81 5.48 -5.10
N PRO A 444 35.45 4.61 -4.29
CA PRO A 444 36.56 3.78 -4.74
C PRO A 444 36.23 3.03 -6.04
N GLY A 445 37.07 3.18 -7.06
CA GLY A 445 36.89 2.57 -8.38
C GLY A 445 36.02 3.37 -9.38
N TYR A 446 35.25 4.37 -8.93
CA TYR A 446 34.52 5.29 -9.81
C TYR A 446 35.02 6.75 -9.71
N GLY A 447 35.72 7.11 -8.63
CA GLY A 447 36.28 8.45 -8.40
C GLY A 447 35.26 9.44 -7.84
N SER A 448 35.60 10.73 -7.93
CA SER A 448 34.85 11.86 -7.35
C SER A 448 33.63 12.31 -8.18
N THR A 449 33.42 11.72 -9.36
CA THR A 449 32.30 11.98 -10.27
C THR A 449 31.70 10.65 -10.72
N SER A 450 31.27 9.86 -9.76
CA SER A 450 30.87 8.46 -9.94
C SER A 450 29.79 8.24 -11.01
N ALA A 451 28.81 9.12 -11.12
CA ALA A 451 27.76 9.05 -12.13
C ALA A 451 28.31 9.26 -13.55
N VAL A 452 29.32 10.13 -13.72
CA VAL A 452 29.99 10.36 -15.01
C VAL A 452 30.73 9.10 -15.44
N ALA A 453 31.57 8.57 -14.55
CA ALA A 453 32.37 7.37 -14.82
C ALA A 453 31.51 6.16 -15.23
N VAL A 454 30.41 5.91 -14.49
CA VAL A 454 29.50 4.78 -14.78
C VAL A 454 28.68 5.02 -16.05
N CYS A 455 28.26 6.26 -16.32
CA CYS A 455 27.58 6.59 -17.59
C CYS A 455 28.46 6.35 -18.81
N ASP A 456 29.75 6.70 -18.71
CA ASP A 456 30.73 6.48 -19.77
C ASP A 456 31.05 4.99 -19.96
N GLU A 457 31.23 4.24 -18.86
CA GLU A 457 31.45 2.79 -18.87
C GLU A 457 30.29 2.04 -19.56
N LEU A 458 29.05 2.41 -19.23
CA LEU A 458 27.84 1.81 -19.78
C LEU A 458 27.44 2.37 -21.15
N LYS A 459 28.21 3.32 -21.70
CA LYS A 459 27.97 4.00 -22.99
C LYS A 459 26.52 4.52 -23.07
N ILE A 460 26.11 5.26 -22.05
CA ILE A 460 24.80 5.91 -21.98
C ILE A 460 24.85 7.16 -22.83
N GLN A 461 23.96 7.30 -23.82
CA GLN A 461 24.00 8.40 -24.79
C GLN A 461 22.83 9.39 -24.63
N SER A 462 21.78 9.00 -23.91
CA SER A 462 20.58 9.83 -23.73
C SER A 462 19.93 9.57 -22.38
N GLN A 463 19.23 10.56 -21.84
CA GLN A 463 18.33 10.37 -20.68
C GLN A 463 17.19 9.36 -20.95
N ASN A 464 16.98 8.99 -22.22
CA ASN A 464 15.99 8.00 -22.63
C ASN A 464 16.47 6.54 -22.50
N ASP A 465 17.75 6.30 -22.20
CA ASP A 465 18.33 4.95 -22.05
C ASP A 465 17.93 4.31 -20.70
N LYS A 466 16.63 4.16 -20.44
CA LYS A 466 16.04 3.82 -19.13
C LYS A 466 16.65 2.59 -18.47
N ASP A 467 16.85 1.51 -19.22
CA ASP A 467 17.38 0.25 -18.66
C ASP A 467 18.86 0.38 -18.25
N LYS A 468 19.65 1.12 -19.03
CA LYS A 468 21.06 1.39 -18.70
C LYS A 468 21.18 2.34 -17.53
N LEU A 469 20.34 3.37 -17.48
CA LEU A 469 20.30 4.34 -16.37
C LEU A 469 19.86 3.70 -15.06
N ALA A 470 18.88 2.78 -15.09
CA ALA A 470 18.49 1.99 -13.93
C ALA A 470 19.67 1.17 -13.39
N LYS A 471 20.39 0.47 -14.29
CA LYS A 471 21.59 -0.29 -13.91
C LYS A 471 22.71 0.61 -13.36
N ALA A 472 22.94 1.77 -13.99
CA ALA A 472 23.92 2.76 -13.53
C ALA A 472 23.59 3.26 -12.12
N LYS A 473 22.31 3.57 -11.88
CA LYS A 473 21.80 4.05 -10.61
C LYS A 473 22.04 3.05 -9.50
N ASP A 474 21.73 1.78 -9.72
CA ASP A 474 21.92 0.73 -8.72
C ASP A 474 23.40 0.57 -8.33
N LEU A 475 24.31 0.64 -9.31
CA LEU A 475 25.76 0.56 -9.07
C LEU A 475 26.27 1.75 -8.24
N VAL A 476 25.89 2.97 -8.62
CA VAL A 476 26.35 4.19 -7.95
C VAL A 476 25.74 4.34 -6.56
N TYR A 477 24.43 4.08 -6.39
CA TYR A 477 23.74 4.28 -5.12
C TYR A 477 24.21 3.30 -4.04
N LEU A 478 24.27 2.00 -4.35
CA LEU A 478 24.63 0.99 -3.35
C LEU A 478 26.09 1.16 -2.92
N LYS A 479 26.99 1.34 -3.89
CA LYS A 479 28.42 1.52 -3.60
C LYS A 479 28.70 2.86 -2.91
N GLY A 480 28.04 3.93 -3.34
CA GLY A 480 28.18 5.26 -2.76
C GLY A 480 27.75 5.32 -1.30
N PHE A 481 26.73 4.56 -0.91
CA PHE A 481 26.30 4.52 0.49
C PHE A 481 27.35 3.88 1.43
N TYR A 482 27.93 2.74 1.06
CA TYR A 482 28.82 1.97 1.94
C TYR A 482 30.30 2.35 1.83
N GLU A 483 30.76 2.67 0.62
CA GLU A 483 32.18 2.91 0.32
C GLU A 483 32.47 4.38 0.03
N GLY A 484 31.45 5.18 -0.32
CA GLY A 484 31.62 6.59 -0.65
C GLY A 484 32.11 7.42 0.52
N VAL A 485 33.08 8.30 0.25
CA VAL A 485 33.65 9.26 1.21
C VAL A 485 33.27 10.67 0.78
N LEU A 486 32.66 11.44 1.69
CA LEU A 486 32.30 12.84 1.42
C LEU A 486 33.57 13.70 1.27
N LEU A 487 33.58 14.55 0.25
CA LEU A 487 34.68 15.49 -0.04
C LEU A 487 34.39 16.90 0.48
N VAL A 488 33.11 17.20 0.74
CA VAL A 488 32.62 18.55 1.01
C VAL A 488 31.75 18.60 2.27
N GLY A 489 31.56 19.81 2.80
CA GLY A 489 30.72 20.08 3.97
C GLY A 489 31.38 19.75 5.31
N SER A 490 30.60 19.87 6.39
CA SER A 490 31.07 19.68 7.77
C SER A 490 31.50 18.25 8.11
N GLN A 491 31.19 17.29 7.23
CA GLN A 491 31.50 15.87 7.39
C GLN A 491 32.50 15.36 6.34
N ALA A 492 33.25 16.27 5.68
CA ALA A 492 34.30 15.90 4.73
C ALA A 492 35.30 14.90 5.33
N GLY A 493 35.73 13.92 4.54
CA GLY A 493 36.64 12.84 4.93
C GLY A 493 35.97 11.64 5.61
N LYS A 494 34.65 11.67 5.83
CA LYS A 494 33.91 10.56 6.45
C LYS A 494 33.09 9.78 5.43
N LYS A 495 32.79 8.51 5.76
CA LYS A 495 31.92 7.66 4.94
C LYS A 495 30.47 8.15 4.96
N VAL A 496 29.79 8.06 3.81
CA VAL A 496 28.39 8.48 3.64
C VAL A 496 27.46 7.82 4.66
N CYS A 497 27.58 6.50 4.86
CA CYS A 497 26.78 5.76 5.84
C CYS A 497 26.92 6.26 7.29
N ALA A 498 28.03 6.89 7.65
CA ALA A 498 28.27 7.45 8.98
C ALA A 498 27.77 8.89 9.14
N CYS A 499 27.42 9.57 8.03
CA CYS A 499 27.12 11.00 7.99
C CYS A 499 25.63 11.31 7.72
N TRP A 500 24.83 10.27 7.48
CA TRP A 500 23.43 10.35 7.07
C TRP A 500 22.52 11.16 8.03
N ILE A 501 22.93 11.34 9.30
CA ILE A 501 22.12 11.99 10.35
C ILE A 501 22.41 13.50 10.50
N ALA A 502 23.45 14.06 9.86
CA ALA A 502 23.97 15.38 10.22
C ALA A 502 23.57 16.56 9.32
N VAL A 503 22.74 16.37 8.29
CA VAL A 503 22.26 17.48 7.44
C VAL A 503 20.95 18.03 8.04
N PRO A 504 20.87 19.31 8.45
CA PRO A 504 19.64 19.90 8.95
C PRO A 504 18.60 19.93 7.82
N THR A 505 17.60 19.06 7.89
CA THR A 505 16.60 18.93 6.82
C THR A 505 15.21 18.67 7.37
N LEU A 506 14.21 19.14 6.63
CA LEU A 506 12.80 18.91 6.91
C LEU A 506 12.45 17.49 6.47
N TYR A 507 12.01 16.65 7.42
CA TYR A 507 11.65 15.26 7.15
C TYR A 507 10.16 15.17 6.74
N PHE A 508 9.89 14.42 5.67
CA PHE A 508 8.55 14.19 5.12
C PHE A 508 8.35 12.70 4.81
N TYR A 509 7.18 12.15 5.10
CA TYR A 509 6.85 10.76 4.77
C TYR A 509 5.95 10.72 3.53
N CYS A 510 6.39 10.09 2.45
CA CYS A 510 5.52 9.84 1.32
C CYS A 510 4.65 8.61 1.62
N ASN A 511 3.35 8.82 1.82
CA ASN A 511 2.37 7.73 1.79
C ASN A 511 2.06 7.41 0.32
N TYR A 512 2.50 6.24 -0.13
CA TYR A 512 1.93 5.59 -1.31
C TYR A 512 0.52 5.17 -0.88
N TYR A 513 -0.55 5.72 -1.47
CA TYR A 513 -1.42 5.10 -2.47
C TYR A 513 -2.61 6.04 -2.70
N ASN A 514 -3.18 6.05 -3.91
CA ASN A 514 -4.58 6.43 -4.06
C ASN A 514 -5.41 5.25 -3.52
N THR A 515 -6.38 5.55 -2.65
CA THR A 515 -7.47 4.62 -2.32
C THR A 515 -8.19 4.18 -3.59
#